data_AF-A0A317W3Y4-F1
#
_entry.id   AF-A0A317W3Y4-F1
#
_cell.length_a   1.000
_cell.length_b   1.000
_cell.length_c   1.000
_cell.angle_alpha   90.00
_cell.angle_beta   90.00
_cell.angle_gamma   90.00
#
_symmetry.space_group_name_H-M   'P 1'
#
loop_
_entity.id
_entity.type
_entity.pdbx_description
1 polymer ?
#
loop_
_entity_poly.entity_id
_entity_poly.type
_entity_poly.pdbx_seq_one_letter_code
_entity_poly.pdbx_strand_id
1 'polypeptide(L)'
;MRALLVIHRLLCLLAVFSETNALALRSQDVLAPLSPNAQIRLEDSTDPPSKQLPLPAPEKPSEPIGSISRTYNDLLDALNVMQDDYFQLWQGTWPTSIDWTAAVLGTHVSATLSSLTSTAGDVLSNLLSENASGNHKELEDITEQYSLGFENLINHYFDQTSAFYFGEDAFAVRNQAFDDMLWVVLGWLENIKFQVLHSDLHYDDPFSPNETTKRLWHGTQFQSPAAHRARVFYGLASGGWDVSLCNGGMIWSPYLTPYKNAITNELYIAASIGMYLYFPGDFIDSPFMGTTLDDENWSDGYPHDPTHLQAAIEGYSWLNASNMTGANGLYGDGFHISGWKSADDPGTRKCDVLNTMVYTYNQGVILSGLRGLWLATGLQQYLSDGHRLVNDVLLATGWPDKGSQQWEGLGRGGVLEDACDSSGSCSQNGQTFKGIFFHHLAEFCRDIRPQELRFLASANRTGDGEDGWQYVYEWHQARCRTYRPWIEHNANAALLTKNGDGKIGEWWGNTTATDVSPLPQGAIDYQNYGAQGEDSEALTGLLRSRGSKGPSEDETLGLDSTRQLQGWGTAPERSGFTERDYAPNDYNDRGRGRTVETQSGGVAVLRALYQWKTTSSLA
;
A
#
# COMPACT_ATOMS: atom_id res chain seq x y z
N MET A 1 -54.27 23.33 19.00
CA MET A 1 -53.55 24.36 18.20
C MET A 1 -52.34 24.96 18.91
N ARG A 2 -52.44 25.43 20.18
CA ARG A 2 -51.26 26.00 20.89
C ARG A 2 -50.13 24.99 21.18
N ALA A 3 -50.43 23.71 21.43
CA ALA A 3 -49.41 22.69 21.68
C ALA A 3 -48.57 22.33 20.42
N LEU A 4 -49.19 22.32 19.24
CA LEU A 4 -48.49 22.06 17.97
C LEU A 4 -47.52 23.18 17.58
N LEU A 5 -47.87 24.44 17.90
CA LEU A 5 -46.99 25.59 17.67
C LEU A 5 -45.75 25.60 18.58
N VAL A 6 -45.86 25.05 19.80
CA VAL A 6 -44.72 24.94 20.73
C VAL A 6 -43.77 23.82 20.29
N ILE A 7 -44.30 22.69 19.82
CA ILE A 7 -43.49 21.58 19.29
C ILE A 7 -42.78 22.00 17.99
N HIS A 8 -43.46 22.74 17.11
CA HIS A 8 -42.85 23.24 15.88
C HIS A 8 -41.75 24.28 16.15
N ARG A 9 -41.94 25.17 17.15
CA ARG A 9 -40.89 26.11 17.57
C ARG A 9 -39.70 25.43 18.25
N LEU A 10 -39.93 24.34 19.00
CA LEU A 10 -38.83 23.54 19.58
C LEU A 10 -38.04 22.78 18.50
N LEU A 11 -38.71 22.25 17.47
CA LEU A 11 -38.05 21.62 16.32
C LEU A 11 -37.25 22.61 15.47
N CYS A 12 -37.77 23.83 15.26
CA CYS A 12 -37.02 24.88 14.56
C CYS A 12 -35.83 25.40 15.38
N LEU A 13 -35.95 25.47 16.71
CA LEU A 13 -34.82 25.83 17.58
C LEU A 13 -33.77 24.71 17.63
N LEU A 14 -34.17 23.43 17.65
CA LEU A 14 -33.24 22.31 17.55
C LEU A 14 -32.53 22.25 16.20
N ALA A 15 -33.18 22.65 15.10
CA ALA A 15 -32.55 22.76 13.78
C ALA A 15 -31.58 23.96 13.66
N VAL A 16 -31.76 25.01 14.47
CA VAL A 16 -30.86 26.19 14.49
C VAL A 16 -29.72 26.03 15.51
N PHE A 17 -29.87 25.16 16.52
CA PHE A 17 -28.83 24.84 17.51
C PHE A 17 -28.07 23.53 17.24
N SER A 18 -28.42 22.78 16.18
CA SER A 18 -27.60 21.66 15.68
C SER A 18 -26.43 22.11 14.79
N GLU A 19 -26.21 23.41 14.62
CA GLU A 19 -24.92 23.96 14.16
C GLU A 19 -23.88 23.90 15.29
N THR A 20 -23.63 22.70 15.81
CA THR A 20 -22.45 22.40 16.61
C THR A 20 -21.45 21.70 15.71
N ASN A 21 -20.56 22.49 15.09
CA ASN A 21 -19.21 22.12 14.65
C ASN A 21 -19.01 20.69 14.14
N ALA A 22 -19.81 20.25 13.17
CA ALA A 22 -19.26 19.39 12.13
C ALA A 22 -18.50 20.32 11.19
N LEU A 23 -17.23 20.62 11.51
CA LEU A 23 -16.25 20.94 10.49
C LEU A 23 -16.03 19.66 9.68
N ALA A 24 -17.06 19.23 8.95
CA ALA A 24 -16.85 18.42 7.77
C ALA A 24 -15.91 19.26 6.92
N LEU A 25 -14.68 18.78 6.70
CA LEU A 25 -13.89 19.29 5.60
C LEU A 25 -14.83 19.26 4.39
N ARG A 26 -15.29 20.44 3.95
CA ARG A 26 -15.80 20.57 2.60
C ARG A 26 -14.68 20.01 1.74
N SER A 27 -15.00 19.04 0.88
CA SER A 27 -14.24 18.81 -0.35
C SER A 27 -13.88 20.20 -0.87
N GLN A 28 -12.61 20.58 -0.78
CA GLN A 28 -12.20 21.78 -1.44
C GLN A 28 -12.25 21.40 -2.91
N ASP A 29 -13.31 21.81 -3.60
CA ASP A 29 -13.41 21.86 -5.07
C ASP A 29 -12.41 22.88 -5.67
N VAL A 30 -11.30 23.10 -4.97
CA VAL A 30 -10.24 24.03 -5.31
C VAL A 30 -8.96 23.30 -4.94
N LEU A 31 -8.45 22.51 -5.89
CA LEU A 31 -7.01 22.32 -6.01
C LEU A 31 -6.38 23.71 -5.81
N ALA A 32 -5.51 23.84 -4.81
CA ALA A 32 -4.82 25.09 -4.51
C ALA A 32 -4.25 25.69 -5.82
N PRO A 33 -4.25 27.03 -6.00
CA PRO A 33 -3.90 27.64 -7.27
C PRO A 33 -2.51 27.19 -7.73
N LEU A 34 -2.57 26.50 -8.88
CA LEU A 34 -1.52 25.95 -9.72
C LEU A 34 -0.31 26.87 -9.85
N SER A 35 0.90 26.31 -9.77
CA SER A 35 2.12 27.01 -10.19
C SER A 35 2.31 26.84 -11.70
N PRO A 36 2.29 27.92 -12.53
CA PRO A 36 2.41 27.81 -14.00
C PRO A 36 3.81 27.41 -14.50
N ASN A 37 4.76 27.15 -13.60
CA ASN A 37 6.19 27.04 -13.92
C ASN A 37 6.84 25.76 -13.37
N ALA A 38 6.12 24.64 -13.28
CA ALA A 38 6.74 23.34 -13.08
C ALA A 38 7.49 22.87 -14.35
N GLN A 39 8.48 23.66 -14.80
CA GLN A 39 9.54 23.14 -15.66
C GLN A 39 10.37 22.22 -14.79
N ILE A 40 10.27 20.93 -15.10
CA ILE A 40 11.10 19.91 -14.48
C ILE A 40 12.56 20.26 -14.77
N ARG A 41 13.33 20.69 -13.76
CA ARG A 41 14.78 20.56 -13.83
C ARG A 41 15.09 19.12 -13.47
N LEU A 42 14.94 18.25 -14.46
CA LEU A 42 15.58 16.95 -14.46
C LEU A 42 17.08 17.23 -14.53
N GLU A 43 17.82 16.86 -13.48
CA GLU A 43 19.26 16.77 -13.63
C GLU A 43 19.53 15.68 -14.66
N ASP A 44 20.11 16.10 -15.78
CA ASP A 44 20.61 15.23 -16.83
C ASP A 44 21.71 14.37 -16.21
N SER A 45 21.36 13.15 -15.79
CA SER A 45 22.33 12.14 -15.38
C SER A 45 23.21 11.85 -16.59
N THR A 46 24.39 12.47 -16.62
CA THR A 46 25.39 12.37 -17.70
C THR A 46 26.08 11.00 -17.81
N ASP A 47 25.65 9.98 -17.07
CA ASP A 47 26.16 8.63 -17.28
C ASP A 47 25.38 7.94 -18.41
N PRO A 48 26.06 7.56 -19.52
CA PRO A 48 25.41 6.91 -20.64
C PRO A 48 24.80 5.56 -20.24
N PRO A 49 23.81 5.04 -21.01
CA PRO A 49 23.10 3.77 -20.74
C PRO A 49 24.02 2.54 -20.60
N SER A 50 25.29 2.67 -20.97
CA SER A 50 26.29 1.63 -21.13
C SER A 50 27.09 1.26 -19.86
N LYS A 51 26.81 1.86 -18.69
CA LYS A 51 27.42 1.45 -17.40
C LYS A 51 26.48 0.69 -16.45
N GLN A 52 25.21 0.57 -16.80
CA GLN A 52 24.26 -0.28 -16.07
C GLN A 52 24.38 -1.73 -16.56
N LEU A 53 24.16 -2.70 -15.67
CA LEU A 53 24.36 -4.16 -15.88
C LEU A 53 24.21 -4.57 -17.36
N PRO A 54 25.21 -5.25 -17.95
CA PRO A 54 25.15 -5.62 -19.35
C PRO A 54 23.98 -6.60 -19.57
N LEU A 55 23.13 -6.28 -20.56
CA LEU A 55 22.33 -7.28 -21.24
C LEU A 55 23.30 -8.36 -21.79
N PRO A 56 23.00 -9.66 -21.61
CA PRO A 56 21.67 -10.22 -21.39
C PRO A 56 21.40 -10.58 -19.93
N ALA A 57 20.11 -10.64 -19.60
CA ALA A 57 19.64 -11.23 -18.35
C ALA A 57 20.25 -12.64 -18.13
N PRO A 58 20.41 -13.08 -16.87
CA PRO A 58 20.77 -14.47 -16.58
C PRO A 58 19.89 -15.44 -17.37
N GLU A 59 20.47 -16.54 -17.85
CA GLU A 59 19.71 -17.58 -18.56
C GLU A 59 18.51 -18.01 -17.71
N LYS A 60 17.33 -18.04 -18.35
CA LYS A 60 16.04 -18.48 -17.81
C LYS A 60 16.19 -19.87 -17.17
N PRO A 61 16.24 -20.00 -15.83
CA PRO A 61 16.16 -21.31 -15.21
C PRO A 61 14.75 -21.83 -15.46
N SER A 62 14.62 -22.99 -16.08
CA SER A 62 13.29 -23.62 -16.20
C SER A 62 12.80 -23.96 -14.80
N GLU A 63 11.74 -23.29 -14.34
CA GLU A 63 11.15 -23.60 -13.04
C GLU A 63 10.41 -24.94 -13.12
N PRO A 64 10.73 -25.93 -12.27
CA PRO A 64 10.02 -27.20 -12.27
C PRO A 64 8.55 -26.99 -11.92
N ILE A 65 7.62 -27.62 -12.66
CA ILE A 65 6.17 -27.52 -12.43
C ILE A 65 5.81 -27.83 -10.97
N GLY A 66 6.40 -28.88 -10.39
CA GLY A 66 6.17 -29.22 -8.99
C GLY A 66 6.60 -28.14 -7.98
N SER A 67 7.51 -27.23 -8.34
CA SER A 67 7.87 -26.05 -7.53
C SER A 67 6.80 -24.96 -7.62
N ILE A 68 6.29 -24.69 -8.82
CA ILE A 68 5.14 -23.79 -9.04
C ILE A 68 3.92 -24.29 -8.27
N SER A 69 3.59 -25.58 -8.38
CA SER A 69 2.45 -26.18 -7.68
C SER A 69 2.57 -26.08 -6.16
N ARG A 70 3.77 -26.25 -5.60
CA ARG A 70 3.99 -26.04 -4.15
C ARG A 70 3.73 -24.60 -3.75
N THR A 71 4.31 -23.63 -4.46
CA THR A 71 4.11 -22.21 -4.17
C THR A 71 2.64 -21.79 -4.35
N TYR A 72 1.94 -22.34 -5.34
CA TYR A 72 0.50 -22.15 -5.52
C TYR A 72 -0.30 -22.66 -4.31
N ASN A 73 -0.02 -23.89 -3.86
CA ASN A 73 -0.69 -24.47 -2.70
C ASN A 73 -0.38 -23.69 -1.42
N ASP A 74 0.87 -23.30 -1.20
CA ASP A 74 1.27 -22.49 -0.03
C ASP A 74 0.53 -21.13 -0.02
N LEU A 75 0.39 -20.49 -1.19
CA LEU A 75 -0.36 -19.24 -1.34
C LEU A 75 -1.85 -19.45 -1.05
N LEU A 76 -2.47 -20.49 -1.60
CA LEU A 76 -3.88 -20.80 -1.36
C LEU A 76 -4.14 -21.17 0.10
N ASP A 77 -3.28 -21.98 0.72
CA ASP A 77 -3.40 -22.32 2.14
C ASP A 77 -3.32 -21.05 3.00
N ALA A 78 -2.40 -20.14 2.70
CA ALA A 78 -2.28 -18.87 3.41
C ALA A 78 -3.51 -17.97 3.20
N LEU A 79 -4.05 -17.90 1.98
CA LEU A 79 -5.25 -17.13 1.65
C LEU A 79 -6.50 -17.73 2.31
N ASN A 80 -6.64 -19.06 2.32
CA ASN A 80 -7.70 -19.78 3.02
C ASN A 80 -7.68 -19.46 4.50
N VAL A 81 -6.53 -19.55 5.19
CA VAL A 81 -6.46 -19.15 6.60
C VAL A 81 -6.89 -17.68 6.79
N MET A 82 -6.46 -16.77 5.91
CA MET A 82 -6.85 -15.36 5.98
C MET A 82 -8.37 -15.14 5.82
N GLN A 83 -9.04 -15.92 4.98
CA GLN A 83 -10.47 -15.76 4.69
C GLN A 83 -11.39 -16.65 5.52
N ASP A 84 -10.97 -17.84 5.91
CA ASP A 84 -11.79 -18.79 6.66
C ASP A 84 -11.72 -18.54 8.17
N ASP A 85 -10.54 -18.18 8.70
CA ASP A 85 -10.35 -18.00 10.14
C ASP A 85 -10.58 -16.55 10.58
N TYR A 86 -10.18 -15.58 9.75
CA TYR A 86 -10.16 -14.16 10.14
C TYR A 86 -11.31 -13.34 9.53
N PHE A 87 -11.80 -13.67 8.33
CA PHE A 87 -12.89 -12.94 7.68
C PHE A 87 -14.24 -13.45 8.17
N GLN A 88 -15.16 -12.54 8.48
CA GLN A 88 -16.53 -12.87 8.86
C GLN A 88 -17.48 -12.41 7.76
N LEU A 89 -17.92 -13.35 6.90
CA LEU A 89 -18.76 -13.04 5.73
C LEU A 89 -20.01 -12.22 6.07
N TRP A 90 -20.66 -12.50 7.20
CA TRP A 90 -21.87 -11.79 7.63
C TRP A 90 -21.61 -10.37 8.14
N GLN A 91 -20.39 -10.07 8.58
CA GLN A 91 -19.96 -8.70 8.87
C GLN A 91 -19.38 -8.03 7.62
N GLY A 92 -18.89 -8.81 6.67
CA GLY A 92 -18.15 -8.32 5.52
C GLY A 92 -16.82 -7.69 5.94
N THR A 93 -16.11 -8.23 6.93
CA THR A 93 -14.81 -7.67 7.34
C THR A 93 -13.98 -8.69 8.10
N TRP A 94 -12.70 -8.36 8.33
CA TRP A 94 -11.82 -9.07 9.28
C TRP A 94 -11.96 -8.40 10.65
N PRO A 95 -12.77 -8.90 11.61
CA PRO A 95 -13.16 -8.11 12.78
C PRO A 95 -12.04 -7.84 13.79
N THR A 96 -10.89 -8.51 13.62
CA THR A 96 -9.70 -8.31 14.46
C THR A 96 -8.73 -7.28 13.87
N SER A 97 -8.94 -6.87 12.62
CA SER A 97 -8.19 -5.79 11.98
C SER A 97 -8.66 -4.42 12.47
N ILE A 98 -7.85 -3.40 12.23
CA ILE A 98 -8.25 -1.99 12.35
C ILE A 98 -8.55 -1.41 10.96
N ASP A 99 -9.27 -0.30 10.89
CA ASP A 99 -9.92 0.15 9.66
C ASP A 99 -8.98 0.28 8.45
N TRP A 100 -7.83 0.96 8.59
CA TRP A 100 -6.89 1.10 7.48
C TRP A 100 -6.20 -0.22 7.12
N THR A 101 -5.91 -1.07 8.10
CA THR A 101 -5.35 -2.41 7.82
C THR A 101 -6.36 -3.26 7.06
N ALA A 102 -7.66 -3.17 7.37
CA ALA A 102 -8.71 -3.87 6.64
C ALA A 102 -8.73 -3.50 5.14
N ALA A 103 -8.51 -2.23 4.81
CA ALA A 103 -8.35 -1.80 3.41
C ALA A 103 -7.13 -2.45 2.74
N VAL A 104 -6.00 -2.56 3.45
CA VAL A 104 -4.80 -3.28 2.98
C VAL A 104 -5.08 -4.79 2.80
N LEU A 105 -5.80 -5.41 3.74
CA LEU A 105 -6.21 -6.81 3.64
C LEU A 105 -7.03 -7.06 2.36
N GLY A 106 -8.04 -6.21 2.09
CA GLY A 106 -8.84 -6.26 0.85
C GLY A 106 -8.02 -6.04 -0.42
N THR A 107 -7.01 -5.17 -0.35
CA THR A 107 -6.02 -4.94 -1.42
C THR A 107 -5.24 -6.23 -1.71
N HIS A 108 -4.74 -6.91 -0.67
CA HIS A 108 -3.96 -8.14 -0.83
C HIS A 108 -4.80 -9.29 -1.40
N VAL A 109 -6.08 -9.41 -1.03
CA VAL A 109 -7.00 -10.37 -1.66
C VAL A 109 -7.17 -10.05 -3.14
N SER A 110 -7.55 -8.81 -3.49
CA SER A 110 -7.76 -8.40 -4.88
C SER A 110 -6.50 -8.56 -5.75
N ALA A 111 -5.33 -8.23 -5.21
CA ALA A 111 -4.05 -8.43 -5.89
C ALA A 111 -3.71 -9.92 -6.07
N THR A 112 -4.05 -10.77 -5.10
CA THR A 112 -3.86 -12.23 -5.21
C THR A 112 -4.73 -12.79 -6.32
N LEU A 113 -6.00 -12.36 -6.41
CA LEU A 113 -6.88 -12.73 -7.52
C LEU A 113 -6.35 -12.24 -8.86
N SER A 114 -5.76 -11.05 -8.93
CA SER A 114 -5.05 -10.57 -10.13
C SER A 114 -3.90 -11.49 -10.54
N SER A 115 -3.07 -11.95 -9.60
CA SER A 115 -1.97 -12.89 -9.91
C SER A 115 -2.49 -14.25 -10.37
N LEU A 116 -3.53 -14.80 -9.72
CA LEU A 116 -4.15 -16.07 -10.11
C LEU A 116 -4.77 -15.98 -11.51
N THR A 117 -5.53 -14.93 -11.81
CA THR A 117 -6.17 -14.76 -13.13
C THR A 117 -5.18 -14.55 -14.26
N SER A 118 -4.06 -13.85 -14.00
CA SER A 118 -3.04 -13.61 -15.02
C SER A 118 -2.27 -14.86 -15.45
N THR A 119 -2.33 -15.94 -14.65
CA THR A 119 -1.50 -17.15 -14.83
C THR A 119 -2.31 -18.41 -15.11
N ALA A 120 -3.65 -18.31 -15.13
CA ALA A 120 -4.55 -19.45 -15.31
C ALA A 120 -4.27 -20.23 -16.61
N GLY A 121 -4.03 -19.52 -17.72
CA GLY A 121 -3.72 -20.13 -19.02
C GLY A 121 -2.38 -20.87 -19.04
N ASP A 122 -1.36 -20.32 -18.37
CA ASP A 122 -0.04 -20.95 -18.25
C ASP A 122 -0.10 -22.23 -17.39
N VAL A 123 -0.83 -22.17 -16.28
CA VAL A 123 -1.04 -23.33 -15.40
C VAL A 123 -1.82 -24.43 -16.13
N LEU A 124 -2.91 -24.09 -16.81
CA LEU A 124 -3.68 -25.04 -17.61
C LEU A 124 -2.82 -25.67 -18.72
N SER A 125 -2.06 -24.86 -19.45
CA SER A 125 -1.16 -25.36 -20.52
C SER A 125 -0.12 -26.34 -19.98
N ASN A 126 0.41 -26.10 -18.78
CA ASN A 126 1.34 -27.00 -18.10
C ASN A 126 0.66 -28.31 -17.67
N LEU A 127 -0.55 -28.25 -17.09
CA LEU A 127 -1.32 -29.43 -16.71
C LEU A 127 -1.67 -30.32 -17.90
N LEU A 128 -2.01 -29.72 -19.03
CA LEU A 128 -2.28 -30.43 -20.28
C LEU A 128 -1.00 -31.05 -20.87
N SER A 129 0.14 -30.38 -20.71
CA SER A 129 1.44 -30.89 -21.15
C SER A 129 1.91 -32.11 -20.35
N GLU A 130 1.67 -32.14 -19.04
CA GLU A 130 1.95 -33.32 -18.20
C GLU A 130 1.06 -34.52 -18.58
N ASN A 131 -0.17 -34.26 -19.02
CA ASN A 131 -1.15 -35.27 -19.43
C ASN A 131 -1.23 -35.48 -20.94
N ALA A 132 -0.20 -35.09 -21.71
CA ALA A 132 -0.20 -35.12 -23.17
C ALA A 132 -0.36 -36.53 -23.78
N SER A 133 -0.18 -37.60 -23.00
CA SER A 133 -0.46 -38.99 -23.41
C SER A 133 -1.92 -39.41 -23.26
N GLY A 134 -2.77 -38.56 -22.66
CA GLY A 134 -4.20 -38.79 -22.51
C GLY A 134 -4.95 -38.78 -23.83
N ASN A 135 -6.12 -39.40 -23.88
CA ASN A 135 -6.98 -39.31 -25.06
C ASN A 135 -7.69 -37.94 -25.11
N HIS A 136 -8.18 -37.52 -26.29
CA HIS A 136 -8.77 -36.19 -26.47
C HIS A 136 -9.88 -35.85 -25.45
N LYS A 137 -10.72 -36.84 -25.11
CA LYS A 137 -11.81 -36.67 -24.15
C LYS A 137 -11.29 -36.44 -22.73
N GLU A 138 -10.20 -37.10 -22.34
CA GLU A 138 -9.57 -36.93 -21.03
C GLU A 138 -8.96 -35.53 -20.88
N LEU A 139 -8.34 -34.99 -21.93
CA LEU A 139 -7.84 -33.60 -21.91
C LEU A 139 -8.98 -32.58 -21.88
N GLU A 140 -10.10 -32.86 -22.55
CA GLU A 140 -11.31 -32.03 -22.52
C GLU A 140 -11.92 -32.02 -21.11
N ASP A 141 -12.10 -33.20 -20.49
CA ASP A 141 -12.60 -33.33 -19.11
C ASP A 141 -11.70 -32.60 -18.10
N ILE A 142 -10.36 -32.69 -18.24
CA ILE A 142 -9.39 -31.97 -17.40
C ILE A 142 -9.54 -30.45 -17.56
N THR A 143 -9.69 -29.98 -18.80
CA THR A 143 -9.84 -28.56 -19.12
C THR A 143 -11.13 -27.99 -18.53
N GLU A 144 -12.25 -28.69 -18.71
CA GLU A 144 -13.54 -28.30 -18.15
C GLU A 144 -13.50 -28.27 -16.61
N GLN A 145 -12.94 -29.31 -15.99
CA GLN A 145 -12.86 -29.40 -14.53
C GLN A 145 -11.97 -28.31 -13.94
N TYR A 146 -10.82 -28.03 -14.57
CA TYR A 146 -9.92 -26.96 -14.15
C TYR A 146 -10.61 -25.60 -14.28
N SER A 147 -11.25 -25.33 -15.42
CA SER A 147 -11.90 -24.04 -15.69
C SER A 147 -13.04 -23.78 -14.70
N LEU A 148 -13.87 -24.79 -14.41
CA LEU A 148 -14.95 -24.68 -13.43
C LEU A 148 -14.41 -24.46 -12.01
N GLY A 149 -13.38 -25.21 -11.61
CA GLY A 149 -12.75 -25.07 -10.30
C GLY A 149 -12.07 -23.72 -10.10
N PHE A 150 -11.37 -23.24 -11.13
CA PHE A 150 -10.72 -21.94 -11.17
C PHE A 150 -11.74 -20.81 -11.03
N GLU A 151 -12.81 -20.82 -11.82
CA GLU A 151 -13.87 -19.82 -11.71
C GLU A 151 -14.56 -19.84 -10.34
N ASN A 152 -14.82 -21.02 -9.78
CA ASN A 152 -15.39 -21.12 -8.43
C ASN A 152 -14.46 -20.51 -7.37
N LEU A 153 -13.14 -20.73 -7.49
CA LEU A 153 -12.13 -20.16 -6.59
C LEU A 153 -12.10 -18.63 -6.69
N ILE A 154 -12.04 -18.09 -7.91
CA ILE A 154 -12.02 -16.64 -8.13
C ILE A 154 -13.27 -15.99 -7.57
N ASN A 155 -14.44 -16.54 -7.89
CA ASN A 155 -15.72 -15.99 -7.46
C ASN A 155 -15.91 -16.09 -5.94
N HIS A 156 -15.44 -17.18 -5.31
CA HIS A 156 -15.51 -17.34 -3.86
C HIS A 156 -14.84 -16.19 -3.08
N TYR A 157 -13.61 -15.85 -3.44
CA TYR A 157 -12.90 -14.74 -2.78
C TYR A 157 -13.37 -13.37 -3.26
N PHE A 158 -13.78 -13.25 -4.53
CA PHE A 158 -14.36 -12.00 -5.01
C PHE A 158 -15.67 -11.66 -4.27
N ASP A 159 -16.53 -12.63 -3.98
CA ASP A 159 -17.74 -12.44 -3.18
C ASP A 159 -17.41 -11.92 -1.77
N GLN A 160 -16.29 -12.34 -1.17
CA GLN A 160 -15.82 -11.81 0.11
C GLN A 160 -15.34 -10.36 -0.02
N THR A 161 -14.62 -9.99 -1.10
CA THR A 161 -14.27 -8.59 -1.36
C THR A 161 -15.50 -7.71 -1.63
N SER A 162 -16.53 -8.28 -2.24
CA SER A 162 -17.82 -7.63 -2.48
C SER A 162 -18.59 -7.43 -1.17
N ALA A 163 -18.57 -8.41 -0.26
CA ALA A 163 -19.08 -8.26 1.09
C ALA A 163 -18.29 -7.19 1.87
N PHE A 164 -16.97 -7.12 1.67
CA PHE A 164 -16.10 -6.12 2.29
C PHE A 164 -16.49 -4.69 1.94
N TYR A 165 -16.96 -4.42 0.73
CA TYR A 165 -17.46 -3.10 0.37
C TYR A 165 -18.55 -2.56 1.32
N PHE A 166 -19.38 -3.46 1.85
CA PHE A 166 -20.46 -3.12 2.78
C PHE A 166 -20.02 -3.17 4.25
N GLY A 167 -19.03 -4.00 4.59
CA GLY A 167 -18.52 -4.15 5.95
C GLY A 167 -17.35 -3.23 6.31
N GLU A 168 -16.72 -2.58 5.33
CA GLU A 168 -15.71 -1.54 5.55
C GLU A 168 -16.31 -0.38 6.36
N ASP A 169 -15.69 0.00 7.48
CA ASP A 169 -16.10 1.17 8.28
C ASP A 169 -15.66 2.48 7.61
N ALA A 170 -16.14 2.67 6.39
CA ALA A 170 -15.84 3.82 5.58
C ALA A 170 -16.44 5.11 6.13
N PHE A 171 -17.27 5.07 7.18
CA PHE A 171 -17.68 6.27 7.89
C PHE A 171 -16.62 6.72 8.90
N ALA A 172 -16.04 5.77 9.66
CA ALA A 172 -14.95 6.06 10.56
C ALA A 172 -13.71 6.57 9.81
N VAL A 173 -13.27 5.87 8.75
CA VAL A 173 -12.02 6.20 8.03
C VAL A 173 -12.02 7.60 7.43
N ARG A 174 -13.18 8.15 7.06
CA ARG A 174 -13.31 9.54 6.55
C ARG A 174 -12.89 10.62 7.55
N ASN A 175 -12.78 10.27 8.83
CA ASN A 175 -12.38 11.16 9.91
C ASN A 175 -11.01 10.78 10.49
N GLN A 176 -10.27 9.90 9.82
CA GLN A 176 -8.95 9.46 10.24
C GLN A 176 -7.84 10.25 9.53
N ALA A 177 -6.60 9.80 9.60
CA ALA A 177 -5.49 10.48 8.96
C ALA A 177 -5.53 10.31 7.42
N PHE A 178 -4.77 11.13 6.70
CA PHE A 178 -4.86 11.14 5.24
C PHE A 178 -4.28 9.87 4.61
N ASP A 179 -3.30 9.23 5.23
CA ASP A 179 -2.82 7.89 4.87
C ASP A 179 -3.91 6.83 5.02
N ASP A 180 -4.66 6.83 6.12
CA ASP A 180 -5.78 5.90 6.34
C ASP A 180 -6.80 5.97 5.20
N MET A 181 -7.11 7.19 4.75
CA MET A 181 -7.99 7.42 3.59
C MET A 181 -7.38 6.93 2.28
N LEU A 182 -6.08 7.10 2.07
CA LEU A 182 -5.42 6.72 0.83
C LEU A 182 -5.25 5.20 0.69
N TRP A 183 -5.16 4.45 1.80
CA TRP A 183 -5.24 2.98 1.77
C TRP A 183 -6.56 2.49 1.16
N VAL A 184 -7.67 3.14 1.49
CA VAL A 184 -8.98 2.87 0.88
C VAL A 184 -8.93 3.14 -0.63
N VAL A 185 -8.35 4.26 -1.06
CA VAL A 185 -8.22 4.57 -2.50
C VAL A 185 -7.46 3.48 -3.24
N LEU A 186 -6.28 3.08 -2.76
CA LEU A 186 -5.48 2.05 -3.39
C LEU A 186 -6.18 0.69 -3.42
N GLY A 187 -6.89 0.32 -2.34
CA GLY A 187 -7.61 -0.95 -2.28
C GLY A 187 -8.72 -1.07 -3.31
N TRP A 188 -9.52 -0.01 -3.47
CA TRP A 188 -10.60 -0.03 -4.46
C TRP A 188 -10.09 0.12 -5.90
N LEU A 189 -8.97 0.82 -6.12
CA LEU A 189 -8.29 0.82 -7.42
C LEU A 189 -7.73 -0.57 -7.78
N GLU A 190 -7.13 -1.29 -6.82
CA GLU A 190 -6.66 -2.67 -7.06
C GLU A 190 -7.83 -3.61 -7.36
N ASN A 191 -8.96 -3.43 -6.67
CA ASN A 191 -10.18 -4.19 -6.94
C ASN A 191 -10.71 -3.93 -8.36
N ILE A 192 -10.74 -2.67 -8.82
CA ILE A 192 -11.11 -2.32 -10.21
C ILE A 192 -10.13 -2.95 -11.20
N LYS A 193 -8.83 -2.83 -10.97
CA LYS A 193 -7.79 -3.44 -11.82
C LYS A 193 -7.97 -4.95 -11.96
N PHE A 194 -8.36 -5.64 -10.89
CA PHE A 194 -8.67 -7.06 -10.92
C PHE A 194 -9.92 -7.34 -11.78
N GLN A 195 -11.02 -6.64 -11.56
CA GLN A 195 -12.27 -6.83 -12.31
C GLN A 195 -12.07 -6.67 -13.82
N VAL A 196 -11.30 -5.67 -14.22
CA VAL A 196 -10.96 -5.40 -15.63
C VAL A 196 -10.07 -6.50 -16.17
N LEU A 197 -8.99 -6.85 -15.46
CA LEU A 197 -8.04 -7.88 -15.90
C LEU A 197 -8.73 -9.23 -16.11
N HIS A 198 -9.56 -9.65 -15.17
CA HIS A 198 -10.25 -10.94 -15.26
C HIS A 198 -11.27 -10.96 -16.41
N SER A 199 -11.97 -9.84 -16.63
CA SER A 199 -12.90 -9.70 -17.76
C SER A 199 -12.16 -9.73 -19.11
N ASP A 200 -11.09 -8.95 -19.25
CA ASP A 200 -10.28 -8.88 -20.47
C ASP A 200 -9.67 -10.24 -20.85
N LEU A 201 -9.25 -11.03 -19.86
CA LEU A 201 -8.58 -12.31 -20.12
C LEU A 201 -9.54 -13.48 -20.37
N HIS A 202 -10.71 -13.48 -19.74
CA HIS A 202 -11.58 -14.68 -19.70
C HIS A 202 -13.00 -14.48 -20.26
N TYR A 203 -13.43 -13.23 -20.47
CA TYR A 203 -14.80 -12.90 -20.87
C TYR A 203 -14.91 -11.97 -22.09
N ASP A 204 -13.82 -11.34 -22.54
CA ASP A 204 -13.81 -10.51 -23.76
C ASP A 204 -13.59 -11.37 -25.02
N ASP A 205 -14.62 -12.11 -25.45
CA ASP A 205 -14.63 -12.83 -26.74
C ASP A 205 -15.56 -12.13 -27.76
N PRO A 206 -15.03 -11.23 -28.61
CA PRO A 206 -15.80 -10.52 -29.62
C PRO A 206 -16.33 -11.44 -30.74
N PHE A 207 -15.86 -12.69 -30.84
CA PHE A 207 -16.26 -13.66 -31.85
C PHE A 207 -17.27 -14.69 -31.34
N SER A 208 -17.67 -14.61 -30.06
CA SER A 208 -18.60 -15.56 -29.47
C SER A 208 -20.00 -15.43 -30.08
N PRO A 209 -20.55 -16.48 -30.72
CA PRO A 209 -21.87 -16.43 -31.34
C PRO A 209 -23.02 -16.49 -30.30
N ASN A 210 -22.71 -16.64 -29.02
CA ASN A 210 -23.69 -16.84 -27.95
C ASN A 210 -23.90 -15.54 -27.14
N GLU A 211 -25.13 -15.03 -27.14
CA GLU A 211 -25.54 -13.82 -26.38
C GLU A 211 -25.26 -13.93 -24.87
N THR A 212 -25.13 -15.15 -24.35
CA THR A 212 -24.82 -15.41 -22.94
C THR A 212 -23.32 -15.31 -22.63
N THR A 213 -22.44 -15.58 -23.59
CA THR A 213 -20.97 -15.42 -23.48
C THR A 213 -20.48 -14.03 -23.85
N LYS A 214 -21.32 -13.19 -24.48
CA LYS A 214 -21.10 -11.74 -24.59
C LYS A 214 -21.27 -10.98 -23.28
N ARG A 215 -21.72 -11.64 -22.21
CA ARG A 215 -21.95 -10.99 -20.92
C ARG A 215 -20.61 -10.83 -20.21
N LEU A 216 -20.31 -9.59 -19.82
CA LEU A 216 -19.18 -9.28 -18.94
C LEU A 216 -19.24 -10.14 -17.68
N TRP A 217 -18.07 -10.48 -17.13
CA TRP A 217 -17.97 -11.16 -15.85
C TRP A 217 -18.82 -10.44 -14.80
N HIS A 218 -19.58 -11.20 -14.01
CA HIS A 218 -20.55 -10.62 -13.07
C HIS A 218 -19.91 -9.68 -12.06
N GLY A 219 -18.62 -9.88 -11.73
CA GLY A 219 -17.90 -9.02 -10.81
C GLY A 219 -17.78 -7.57 -11.27
N THR A 220 -17.87 -7.29 -12.57
CA THR A 220 -17.86 -5.92 -13.11
C THR A 220 -19.03 -5.05 -12.61
N GLN A 221 -20.08 -5.64 -12.06
CA GLN A 221 -21.18 -4.92 -11.40
C GLN A 221 -20.71 -4.12 -10.17
N PHE A 222 -19.60 -4.51 -9.54
CA PHE A 222 -19.01 -3.80 -8.40
C PHE A 222 -18.00 -2.72 -8.80
N GLN A 223 -17.73 -2.54 -10.10
CA GLN A 223 -16.78 -1.54 -10.58
C GLN A 223 -17.22 -0.12 -10.21
N SER A 224 -18.50 0.24 -10.43
CA SER A 224 -18.99 1.58 -10.12
C SER A 224 -19.00 1.89 -8.61
N PRO A 225 -19.49 1.01 -7.71
CA PRO A 225 -19.33 1.21 -6.27
C PRO A 225 -17.88 1.37 -5.81
N ALA A 226 -16.96 0.55 -6.32
CA ALA A 226 -15.53 0.65 -6.02
C ALA A 226 -14.96 2.01 -6.48
N ALA A 227 -15.30 2.43 -7.70
CA ALA A 227 -14.86 3.72 -8.25
C ALA A 227 -15.39 4.89 -7.41
N HIS A 228 -16.67 4.85 -7.03
CA HIS A 228 -17.25 5.86 -6.14
C HIS A 228 -16.49 5.97 -4.81
N ARG A 229 -16.14 4.84 -4.19
CA ARG A 229 -15.35 4.82 -2.96
C ARG A 229 -13.97 5.45 -3.17
N ALA A 230 -13.26 5.05 -4.22
CA ALA A 230 -11.95 5.59 -4.55
C ALA A 230 -12.01 7.11 -4.75
N ARG A 231 -12.97 7.62 -5.53
CA ARG A 231 -13.15 9.06 -5.78
C ARG A 231 -13.42 9.83 -4.48
N VAL A 232 -14.36 9.36 -3.66
CA VAL A 232 -14.74 10.05 -2.41
C VAL A 232 -13.54 10.16 -1.47
N PHE A 233 -12.83 9.06 -1.26
CA PHE A 233 -11.67 9.04 -0.36
C PHE A 233 -10.48 9.81 -0.92
N TYR A 234 -10.23 9.76 -2.24
CA TYR A 234 -9.19 10.56 -2.87
C TYR A 234 -9.48 12.07 -2.73
N GLY A 235 -10.73 12.48 -2.97
CA GLY A 235 -11.15 13.88 -2.79
C GLY A 235 -10.95 14.37 -1.37
N LEU A 236 -11.30 13.56 -0.36
CA LEU A 236 -11.06 13.88 1.06
C LEU A 236 -9.56 13.95 1.37
N ALA A 237 -8.80 12.95 0.93
CA ALA A 237 -7.38 12.83 1.23
C ALA A 237 -6.55 13.95 0.60
N SER A 238 -6.86 14.31 -0.65
CA SER A 238 -6.12 15.33 -1.41
C SER A 238 -6.07 16.70 -0.73
N GLY A 239 -7.02 17.00 0.18
CA GLY A 239 -6.99 18.19 1.03
C GLY A 239 -5.80 18.27 2.00
N GLY A 240 -5.03 17.19 2.17
CA GLY A 240 -3.80 17.17 2.95
C GLY A 240 -2.58 17.76 2.25
N TRP A 241 -2.64 17.99 0.93
CA TRP A 241 -1.53 18.60 0.20
C TRP A 241 -1.43 20.08 0.53
N ASP A 242 -0.27 20.52 1.00
CA ASP A 242 -0.04 21.91 1.38
C ASP A 242 1.32 22.42 0.91
N VAL A 243 1.33 23.64 0.35
CA VAL A 243 2.55 24.33 -0.10
C VAL A 243 3.04 25.40 0.89
N SER A 244 2.23 25.74 1.91
CA SER A 244 2.61 26.76 2.89
C SER A 244 3.72 26.29 3.84
N LEU A 245 3.82 24.97 4.04
CA LEU A 245 4.89 24.29 4.77
C LEU A 245 5.67 23.39 3.81
N CYS A 246 7.00 23.40 3.94
CA CYS A 246 7.91 22.56 3.14
C CYS A 246 7.84 22.71 1.62
N ASN A 247 7.25 23.80 1.10
CA ASN A 247 7.05 24.05 -0.33
C ASN A 247 6.29 22.92 -1.07
N GLY A 248 5.45 22.17 -0.37
CA GLY A 248 4.71 21.03 -0.91
C GLY A 248 4.68 19.86 0.07
N GLY A 249 4.05 18.77 -0.35
CA GLY A 249 3.91 17.55 0.44
C GLY A 249 2.60 17.49 1.24
N MET A 250 2.14 16.27 1.45
CA MET A 250 1.03 15.93 2.33
C MET A 250 1.44 16.09 3.79
N ILE A 251 0.57 16.70 4.60
CA ILE A 251 0.60 16.47 6.05
C ILE A 251 -0.02 15.10 6.35
N TRP A 252 0.41 14.47 7.44
CA TRP A 252 -0.10 13.16 7.86
C TRP A 252 -1.58 13.23 8.25
N SER A 253 -1.93 14.17 9.11
CA SER A 253 -3.27 14.28 9.69
C SER A 253 -3.67 15.75 9.86
N PRO A 254 -4.94 16.11 9.61
CA PRO A 254 -5.42 17.46 9.84
C PRO A 254 -5.62 17.78 11.34
N TYR A 255 -5.52 16.78 12.22
CA TYR A 255 -5.81 16.91 13.65
C TYR A 255 -4.56 17.01 14.53
N LEU A 256 -3.38 16.75 13.96
CA LEU A 256 -2.12 16.68 14.68
C LEU A 256 -1.20 17.86 14.34
N THR A 257 -0.11 17.98 15.10
CA THR A 257 0.98 18.90 14.74
C THR A 257 1.48 18.53 13.34
N PRO A 258 1.77 19.50 12.45
CA PRO A 258 2.18 19.20 11.09
C PRO A 258 3.39 18.30 11.05
N TYR A 259 3.18 17.12 10.48
CA TYR A 259 4.19 16.10 10.24
C TYR A 259 4.02 15.65 8.80
N LYS A 260 5.05 15.85 7.97
CA LYS A 260 5.03 15.40 6.57
C LYS A 260 5.80 14.09 6.50
N ASN A 261 5.07 12.98 6.56
CA ASN A 261 5.65 11.65 6.60
C ASN A 261 5.79 11.03 5.20
N ALA A 262 6.66 10.02 5.09
CA ALA A 262 6.89 9.29 3.86
C ALA A 262 5.60 8.62 3.40
N ILE A 263 4.96 7.84 4.30
CA ILE A 263 3.82 7.01 3.94
C ILE A 263 2.66 7.78 3.31
N THR A 264 2.22 8.92 3.88
CA THR A 264 1.10 9.69 3.33
C THR A 264 1.46 10.27 1.95
N ASN A 265 2.71 10.68 1.75
CA ASN A 265 3.16 11.23 0.47
C ASN A 265 3.32 10.15 -0.60
N GLU A 266 3.89 8.99 -0.27
CA GLU A 266 4.01 7.85 -1.17
C GLU A 266 2.64 7.32 -1.59
N LEU A 267 1.72 7.19 -0.62
CA LEU A 267 0.33 6.83 -0.87
C LEU A 267 -0.37 7.84 -1.78
N TYR A 268 -0.15 9.14 -1.56
CA TYR A 268 -0.73 10.17 -2.41
C TYR A 268 -0.23 10.06 -3.85
N ILE A 269 1.07 9.86 -4.05
CA ILE A 269 1.65 9.66 -5.39
C ILE A 269 1.07 8.41 -6.06
N ALA A 270 1.04 7.27 -5.34
CA ALA A 270 0.51 6.01 -5.85
C ALA A 270 -0.99 6.10 -6.16
N ALA A 271 -1.76 6.78 -5.31
CA ALA A 271 -3.19 6.97 -5.49
C ALA A 271 -3.47 7.94 -6.65
N SER A 272 -2.78 9.07 -6.74
CA SER A 272 -2.92 10.02 -7.83
C SER A 272 -2.64 9.37 -9.18
N ILE A 273 -1.54 8.63 -9.32
CA ILE A 273 -1.25 7.96 -10.59
C ILE A 273 -2.19 6.79 -10.87
N GLY A 274 -2.64 6.09 -9.82
CA GLY A 274 -3.65 5.03 -9.94
C GLY A 274 -5.01 5.56 -10.36
N MET A 275 -5.43 6.71 -9.83
CA MET A 275 -6.63 7.44 -10.25
C MET A 275 -6.50 7.91 -11.70
N TYR A 276 -5.32 8.38 -12.13
CA TYR A 276 -5.11 8.74 -13.53
C TYR A 276 -5.22 7.54 -14.47
N LEU A 277 -4.64 6.40 -14.12
CA LEU A 277 -4.51 5.25 -15.03
C LEU A 277 -5.74 4.32 -15.01
N TYR A 278 -6.37 4.11 -13.86
CA TYR A 278 -7.31 2.99 -13.67
C TYR A 278 -8.69 3.40 -13.17
N PHE A 279 -8.94 4.67 -12.86
CA PHE A 279 -10.26 5.13 -12.44
C PHE A 279 -11.23 5.14 -13.63
N PRO A 280 -12.34 4.39 -13.61
CA PRO A 280 -13.27 4.27 -14.74
C PRO A 280 -14.30 5.40 -14.80
N GLY A 281 -14.25 6.36 -13.86
CA GLY A 281 -15.29 7.36 -13.66
C GLY A 281 -16.22 7.00 -12.51
N ASP A 282 -17.02 7.97 -12.07
CA ASP A 282 -18.02 7.79 -11.02
C ASP A 282 -19.35 8.38 -11.47
N PHE A 283 -20.32 7.51 -11.71
CA PHE A 283 -21.69 7.87 -12.12
C PHE A 283 -22.65 7.92 -10.91
N ILE A 284 -22.15 7.75 -9.68
CA ILE A 284 -22.95 7.73 -8.46
C ILE A 284 -22.96 9.13 -7.83
N ASP A 285 -24.05 9.86 -8.05
CA ASP A 285 -24.21 11.26 -7.60
C ASP A 285 -24.72 11.43 -6.15
N SER A 286 -24.91 10.33 -5.41
CA SER A 286 -25.61 10.31 -4.11
C SER A 286 -24.96 9.32 -3.14
N PRO A 287 -24.89 9.60 -1.82
CA PRO A 287 -25.48 10.73 -1.09
C PRO A 287 -24.66 12.02 -1.14
N PHE A 288 -23.58 12.06 -1.91
CA PHE A 288 -22.70 13.21 -2.03
C PHE A 288 -22.57 13.59 -3.51
N MET A 289 -23.08 14.78 -3.88
CA MET A 289 -22.93 15.32 -5.23
C MET A 289 -21.45 15.49 -5.54
N GLY A 290 -20.93 14.72 -6.50
CA GLY A 290 -19.73 15.10 -7.24
C GLY A 290 -20.12 16.12 -8.31
N THR A 291 -19.26 17.10 -8.58
CA THR A 291 -19.29 17.76 -9.87
C THR A 291 -19.06 16.68 -10.93
N THR A 292 -20.05 16.50 -11.82
CA THR A 292 -19.94 15.57 -12.95
C THR A 292 -18.67 15.92 -13.72
N LEU A 293 -17.69 15.02 -13.74
CA LEU A 293 -16.59 15.10 -14.70
C LEU A 293 -17.26 14.98 -16.08
N ASP A 294 -17.01 15.96 -16.95
CA ASP A 294 -17.57 15.96 -18.30
C ASP A 294 -17.28 14.61 -18.97
N ASP A 295 -18.33 13.95 -19.48
CA ASP A 295 -18.28 12.71 -20.25
C ASP A 295 -17.56 12.94 -21.59
N GLU A 296 -16.26 13.26 -21.56
CA GLU A 296 -15.42 13.18 -22.73
C GLU A 296 -15.23 11.69 -23.07
N ASN A 297 -15.60 11.33 -24.30
CA ASN A 297 -15.48 9.95 -24.78
C ASN A 297 -14.00 9.64 -25.06
N TRP A 298 -13.28 9.19 -24.04
CA TRP A 298 -11.87 8.81 -24.12
C TRP A 298 -11.68 7.57 -25.01
N SER A 299 -10.59 7.56 -25.78
CA SER A 299 -10.38 6.54 -26.82
C SER A 299 -10.18 5.12 -26.29
N ASP A 300 -9.87 4.96 -25.00
CA ASP A 300 -9.62 3.70 -24.31
C ASP A 300 -10.67 3.34 -23.24
N GLY A 301 -11.71 4.16 -23.09
CA GLY A 301 -12.82 3.92 -22.16
C GLY A 301 -12.57 4.32 -20.71
N TYR A 302 -11.44 4.99 -20.38
CA TYR A 302 -11.14 5.48 -19.03
C TYR A 302 -11.05 7.02 -18.99
N PRO A 303 -11.65 7.67 -17.98
CA PRO A 303 -11.44 9.10 -17.74
C PRO A 303 -10.04 9.38 -17.19
N HIS A 304 -9.19 9.93 -18.05
CA HIS A 304 -7.83 10.36 -17.71
C HIS A 304 -7.79 11.82 -17.26
N ASP A 305 -8.27 12.11 -16.04
CA ASP A 305 -8.23 13.48 -15.49
C ASP A 305 -6.76 13.95 -15.34
N PRO A 306 -6.32 14.97 -16.10
CA PRO A 306 -4.92 15.42 -16.08
C PRO A 306 -4.47 15.95 -14.70
N THR A 307 -5.41 16.35 -13.83
CA THR A 307 -5.08 16.81 -12.47
C THR A 307 -4.49 15.69 -11.61
N HIS A 308 -4.94 14.45 -11.81
CA HIS A 308 -4.40 13.28 -11.12
C HIS A 308 -2.96 12.99 -11.55
N LEU A 309 -2.66 13.06 -12.85
CA LEU A 309 -1.28 12.89 -13.35
C LEU A 309 -0.37 14.00 -12.82
N GLN A 310 -0.83 15.25 -12.85
CA GLN A 310 -0.06 16.39 -12.35
C GLN A 310 0.23 16.24 -10.85
N ALA A 311 -0.75 15.83 -10.05
CA ALA A 311 -0.58 15.58 -8.61
C ALA A 311 0.48 14.50 -8.34
N ALA A 312 0.48 13.41 -9.12
CA ALA A 312 1.49 12.35 -8.98
C ALA A 312 2.90 12.84 -9.34
N ILE A 313 3.04 13.62 -10.43
CA ILE A 313 4.32 14.19 -10.86
C ILE A 313 4.85 15.18 -9.82
N GLU A 314 4.01 16.10 -9.33
CA GLU A 314 4.38 17.08 -8.31
C GLU A 314 4.71 16.43 -6.97
N GLY A 315 3.91 15.45 -6.55
CA GLY A 315 4.13 14.65 -5.35
C GLY A 315 5.50 13.97 -5.38
N TYR A 316 5.82 13.28 -6.48
CA TYR A 316 7.10 12.60 -6.59
C TYR A 316 8.28 13.57 -6.69
N SER A 317 8.13 14.65 -7.46
CA SER A 317 9.14 15.71 -7.56
C SER A 317 9.46 16.30 -6.19
N TRP A 318 8.44 16.57 -5.38
CA TRP A 318 8.61 17.03 -3.99
C TRP A 318 9.29 15.97 -3.12
N LEU A 319 8.82 14.73 -3.13
CA LEU A 319 9.36 13.65 -2.30
C LEU A 319 10.86 13.44 -2.59
N ASN A 320 11.23 13.35 -3.87
CA ASN A 320 12.61 13.18 -4.31
C ASN A 320 13.50 14.39 -3.92
N ALA A 321 12.96 15.61 -3.95
CA ALA A 321 13.69 16.82 -3.57
C ALA A 321 13.70 17.12 -2.05
N SER A 322 12.86 16.42 -1.27
CA SER A 322 12.66 16.69 0.16
C SER A 322 13.84 16.27 1.03
N ASN A 323 14.71 15.39 0.53
CA ASN A 323 15.72 14.66 1.31
C ASN A 323 15.13 13.83 2.45
N MET A 324 13.93 13.24 2.27
CA MET A 324 13.31 12.31 3.23
C MET A 324 13.98 10.91 3.24
N THR A 325 15.24 10.83 2.82
CA THR A 325 16.04 9.60 2.85
C THR A 325 17.09 9.73 3.94
N GLY A 326 17.17 8.70 4.78
CA GLY A 326 18.13 8.58 5.87
C GLY A 326 19.43 7.89 5.43
N ALA A 327 20.01 7.08 6.32
CA ALA A 327 21.19 6.30 6.01
C ALA A 327 20.90 5.25 4.91
N ASN A 328 21.90 4.99 4.06
CA ASN A 328 21.88 3.93 3.04
C ASN A 328 20.75 4.04 2.00
N GLY A 329 20.23 5.25 1.75
CA GLY A 329 19.24 5.49 0.69
C GLY A 329 17.78 5.14 1.05
N LEU A 330 17.54 4.65 2.27
CA LEU A 330 16.20 4.29 2.75
C LEU A 330 15.39 5.52 3.16
N TYR A 331 14.08 5.50 2.94
CA TYR A 331 13.18 6.53 3.43
C TYR A 331 13.11 6.52 4.96
N GLY A 332 13.32 7.70 5.55
CA GLY A 332 12.97 7.94 6.94
C GLY A 332 11.45 8.06 7.11
N ASP A 333 10.99 8.26 8.34
CA ASP A 333 9.56 8.31 8.63
C ASP A 333 8.94 9.63 8.20
N GLY A 334 9.64 10.75 8.37
CA GLY A 334 9.08 12.05 7.99
C GLY A 334 9.75 13.27 8.60
N PHE A 335 9.19 14.43 8.31
CA PHE A 335 9.67 15.70 8.80
C PHE A 335 8.71 16.38 9.76
N HIS A 336 9.26 16.78 10.91
CA HIS A 336 8.73 17.87 11.73
C HIS A 336 9.29 19.22 11.25
N ILE A 337 8.68 20.30 11.73
CA ILE A 337 9.07 21.68 11.42
C ILE A 337 9.71 22.31 12.65
N SER A 338 10.98 22.73 12.52
CA SER A 338 11.73 23.36 13.60
C SER A 338 11.02 24.61 14.12
N GLY A 339 10.82 24.67 15.44
CA GLY A 339 10.23 25.82 16.12
C GLY A 339 8.74 26.01 15.88
N TRP A 340 8.04 25.01 15.34
CA TRP A 340 6.58 25.05 15.22
C TRP A 340 5.90 25.26 16.58
N LYS A 341 4.98 26.23 16.65
CA LYS A 341 4.11 26.44 17.83
C LYS A 341 2.63 26.46 17.47
N SER A 342 2.27 27.12 16.38
CA SER A 342 0.89 27.20 15.88
C SER A 342 0.89 27.61 14.40
N ALA A 343 -0.28 27.62 13.76
CA ALA A 343 -0.43 28.14 12.40
C ALA A 343 0.01 29.63 12.29
N ASP A 344 -0.19 30.41 13.36
CA ASP A 344 0.21 31.82 13.42
C ASP A 344 1.72 32.01 13.72
N ASP A 345 2.37 31.03 14.35
CA ASP A 345 3.81 30.97 14.60
C ASP A 345 4.39 29.62 14.12
N PRO A 346 4.52 29.44 12.79
CA PRO A 346 4.81 28.14 12.17
C PRO A 346 6.32 27.79 12.14
N GLY A 347 7.14 28.47 12.94
CA GLY A 347 8.58 28.24 12.99
C GLY A 347 9.28 28.48 11.65
N THR A 348 10.17 27.57 11.25
CA THR A 348 10.97 27.71 10.03
C THR A 348 10.18 27.51 8.74
N ARG A 349 8.99 26.88 8.81
CA ARG A 349 8.20 26.41 7.66
C ARG A 349 8.94 25.44 6.72
N LYS A 350 10.08 24.89 7.16
CA LYS A 350 10.91 23.97 6.37
C LYS A 350 10.78 22.56 6.95
N CYS A 351 10.92 21.57 6.08
CA CYS A 351 11.06 20.17 6.47
C CYS A 351 12.52 19.95 6.92
N ASP A 352 12.83 20.36 8.15
CA ASP A 352 14.20 20.49 8.67
C ASP A 352 14.49 19.64 9.91
N VAL A 353 13.49 18.90 10.42
CA VAL A 353 13.66 17.94 11.52
C VAL A 353 13.21 16.56 11.04
N LEU A 354 14.15 15.79 10.48
CA LEU A 354 13.92 14.42 10.00
C LEU A 354 13.80 13.45 11.19
N ASN A 355 12.72 12.68 11.24
CA ASN A 355 12.65 11.43 11.97
C ASN A 355 13.28 10.34 11.10
N THR A 356 14.43 9.82 11.51
CA THR A 356 15.17 8.82 10.74
C THR A 356 14.69 7.39 10.95
N MET A 357 13.54 7.20 11.61
CA MET A 357 12.95 5.87 11.77
C MET A 357 12.69 5.26 10.39
N VAL A 358 13.05 3.99 10.22
CA VAL A 358 12.88 3.27 8.96
C VAL A 358 11.86 2.17 9.19
N TYR A 359 10.88 2.10 8.30
CA TYR A 359 9.86 1.07 8.28
C TYR A 359 9.83 0.41 6.91
N THR A 360 9.55 -0.89 6.85
CA THR A 360 9.56 -1.67 5.61
C THR A 360 8.56 -1.14 4.57
N TYR A 361 7.36 -0.71 4.99
CA TYR A 361 6.33 -0.19 4.09
C TYR A 361 6.69 1.13 3.38
N ASN A 362 7.43 2.04 4.02
CA ASN A 362 7.97 3.27 3.42
C ASN A 362 9.01 2.99 2.32
N GLN A 363 9.44 1.73 2.16
CA GLN A 363 10.35 1.34 1.08
C GLN A 363 9.61 0.66 -0.07
N GLY A 364 8.29 0.46 0.08
CA GLY A 364 7.46 -0.32 -0.83
C GLY A 364 6.47 0.53 -1.60
N VAL A 365 5.67 1.36 -0.92
CA VAL A 365 4.50 2.02 -1.52
C VAL A 365 4.86 2.83 -2.76
N ILE A 366 5.96 3.59 -2.70
CA ILE A 366 6.40 4.40 -3.83
C ILE A 366 6.70 3.58 -5.10
N LEU A 367 7.05 2.29 -4.99
CA LEU A 367 7.41 1.46 -6.14
C LEU A 367 6.24 1.33 -7.13
N SER A 368 5.01 1.13 -6.67
CA SER A 368 3.86 1.10 -7.58
C SER A 368 3.56 2.47 -8.18
N GLY A 369 3.78 3.55 -7.41
CA GLY A 369 3.65 4.92 -7.91
C GLY A 369 4.64 5.22 -9.04
N LEU A 370 5.90 4.82 -8.87
CA LEU A 370 6.96 4.95 -9.88
C LEU A 370 6.66 4.15 -11.15
N ARG A 371 6.16 2.92 -11.02
CA ARG A 371 5.70 2.15 -12.18
C ARG A 371 4.58 2.88 -12.92
N GLY A 372 3.58 3.39 -12.20
CA GLY A 372 2.49 4.16 -12.80
C GLY A 372 2.99 5.41 -13.53
N LEU A 373 3.94 6.15 -12.93
CA LEU A 373 4.50 7.35 -13.53
C LEU A 373 5.25 7.02 -14.82
N TRP A 374 5.98 5.90 -14.87
CA TRP A 374 6.56 5.41 -16.11
C TRP A 374 5.50 5.03 -17.15
N LEU A 375 4.44 4.32 -16.76
CA LEU A 375 3.35 3.96 -17.69
C LEU A 375 2.69 5.19 -18.32
N ALA A 376 2.52 6.26 -17.55
CA ALA A 376 1.88 7.50 -18.01
C ALA A 376 2.79 8.42 -18.84
N THR A 377 4.11 8.39 -18.60
CA THR A 377 5.05 9.39 -19.16
C THR A 377 6.12 8.80 -20.09
N GLY A 378 6.34 7.48 -20.04
CA GLY A 378 7.44 6.81 -20.74
C GLY A 378 8.84 7.06 -20.15
N LEU A 379 8.98 7.85 -19.06
CA LEU A 379 10.28 8.23 -18.52
C LEU A 379 10.94 7.09 -17.72
N GLN A 380 12.03 6.53 -18.25
CA GLN A 380 12.78 5.42 -17.62
C GLN A 380 13.31 5.74 -16.21
N GLN A 381 13.51 7.02 -15.88
CA GLN A 381 14.02 7.45 -14.58
C GLN A 381 13.19 6.92 -13.41
N TYR A 382 11.86 6.87 -13.55
CA TYR A 382 10.98 6.40 -12.48
C TYR A 382 11.25 4.92 -12.13
N LEU A 383 11.47 4.08 -13.13
CA LEU A 383 11.85 2.68 -12.91
C LEU A 383 13.27 2.56 -12.34
N SER A 384 14.18 3.43 -12.76
CA SER A 384 15.56 3.48 -12.24
C SER A 384 15.59 3.81 -10.75
N ASP A 385 14.76 4.76 -10.33
CA ASP A 385 14.61 5.13 -8.93
C ASP A 385 14.03 3.98 -8.10
N GLY A 386 13.01 3.29 -8.62
CA GLY A 386 12.43 2.12 -7.97
C GLY A 386 13.43 0.98 -7.80
N HIS A 387 14.22 0.67 -8.83
CA HIS A 387 15.26 -0.36 -8.73
C HIS A 387 16.39 -0.02 -7.77
N ARG A 388 16.74 1.27 -7.65
CA ARG A 388 17.71 1.74 -6.66
C ARG A 388 17.20 1.48 -5.24
N LEU A 389 15.95 1.87 -4.95
CA LEU A 389 15.32 1.62 -3.65
C LEU A 389 15.26 0.13 -3.31
N VAL A 390 14.85 -0.73 -4.26
CA VAL A 390 14.81 -2.18 -4.03
C VAL A 390 16.21 -2.73 -3.70
N ASN A 391 17.26 -2.27 -4.38
CA ASN A 391 18.63 -2.68 -4.07
C ASN A 391 19.06 -2.23 -2.67
N ASP A 392 18.71 -1.01 -2.26
CA ASP A 392 19.01 -0.49 -0.93
C ASP A 392 18.31 -1.32 0.15
N VAL A 393 17.06 -1.75 -0.07
CA VAL A 393 16.32 -2.67 0.82
C VAL A 393 17.00 -4.03 0.90
N LEU A 394 17.39 -4.63 -0.24
CA LEU A 394 18.10 -5.91 -0.25
C LEU A 394 19.36 -5.84 0.62
N LEU A 395 20.17 -4.80 0.46
CA LEU A 395 21.36 -4.59 1.26
C LEU A 395 21.03 -4.38 2.74
N ALA A 396 19.96 -3.64 3.06
CA ALA A 396 19.51 -3.39 4.42
C ALA A 396 18.93 -4.63 5.14
N THR A 397 18.67 -5.72 4.41
CA THR A 397 18.37 -7.03 5.00
C THR A 397 19.61 -7.87 5.29
N GLY A 398 20.80 -7.44 4.84
CA GLY A 398 22.03 -8.24 4.87
C GLY A 398 22.16 -9.24 3.72
N TRP A 399 21.36 -9.11 2.66
CA TRP A 399 21.47 -9.97 1.48
C TRP A 399 22.79 -9.74 0.72
N PRO A 400 23.46 -10.79 0.21
CA PRO A 400 23.05 -12.20 0.15
C PRO A 400 23.59 -13.10 1.28
N ASP A 401 24.17 -12.55 2.35
CA ASP A 401 24.74 -13.37 3.44
C ASP A 401 23.66 -13.94 4.36
N LYS A 402 23.11 -15.10 3.98
CA LYS A 402 22.07 -15.82 4.73
C LYS A 402 22.46 -16.28 6.13
N GLY A 403 23.76 -16.29 6.45
CA GLY A 403 24.27 -16.71 7.75
C GLY A 403 24.40 -15.57 8.75
N SER A 404 24.35 -14.31 8.29
CA SER A 404 24.54 -13.16 9.16
C SER A 404 23.39 -13.00 10.15
N GLN A 405 23.74 -12.76 11.41
CA GLN A 405 22.80 -12.37 12.47
C GLN A 405 22.96 -10.88 12.84
N GLN A 406 23.77 -10.14 12.09
CA GLN A 406 23.97 -8.71 12.31
C GLN A 406 22.76 -7.94 11.76
N TRP A 407 22.29 -6.97 12.53
CA TRP A 407 21.23 -6.05 12.11
C TRP A 407 21.77 -5.08 11.05
N GLU A 408 21.14 -5.06 9.88
CA GLU A 408 21.56 -4.22 8.73
C GLU A 408 20.57 -3.07 8.46
N GLY A 409 19.62 -2.83 9.36
CA GLY A 409 18.68 -1.72 9.34
C GLY A 409 17.24 -2.10 8.97
N LEU A 410 17.04 -3.14 8.16
CA LEU A 410 15.74 -3.70 7.78
C LEU A 410 15.75 -5.24 7.78
N GLY A 411 16.63 -5.85 8.56
CA GLY A 411 16.75 -7.29 8.57
C GLY A 411 18.11 -7.81 8.97
N ARG A 412 18.18 -9.14 8.95
CA ARG A 412 19.38 -9.94 9.18
C ARG A 412 19.33 -11.13 8.23
N GLY A 413 20.50 -11.57 7.77
CA GLY A 413 20.57 -12.82 7.01
C GLY A 413 19.80 -12.79 5.69
N GLY A 414 19.45 -11.61 5.15
CA GLY A 414 18.60 -11.48 3.98
C GLY A 414 17.09 -11.59 4.25
N VAL A 415 16.66 -11.75 5.51
CA VAL A 415 15.24 -11.75 5.89
C VAL A 415 14.81 -10.33 6.23
N LEU A 416 13.73 -9.86 5.61
CA LEU A 416 13.14 -8.55 5.87
C LEU A 416 12.52 -8.53 7.26
N GLU A 417 12.88 -7.55 8.07
CA GLU A 417 12.38 -7.35 9.43
C GLU A 417 12.11 -5.86 9.69
N ASP A 418 11.05 -5.55 10.44
CA ASP A 418 10.95 -4.27 11.13
C ASP A 418 11.66 -4.39 12.50
N ALA A 419 12.14 -3.27 13.05
CA ALA A 419 12.95 -3.29 14.27
C ALA A 419 12.24 -3.94 15.48
N CYS A 420 10.91 -3.93 15.49
CA CYS A 420 10.07 -4.51 16.54
C CYS A 420 9.88 -6.04 16.43
N ASP A 421 10.26 -6.66 15.31
CA ASP A 421 9.96 -8.07 15.02
C ASP A 421 10.65 -9.02 16.00
N SER A 422 11.97 -8.85 16.15
CA SER A 422 12.81 -9.77 16.91
C SER A 422 12.46 -9.81 18.40
N SER A 423 12.02 -8.68 18.96
CA SER A 423 11.51 -8.58 20.33
C SER A 423 10.05 -9.02 20.47
N GLY A 424 9.30 -9.16 19.36
CA GLY A 424 7.87 -9.46 19.36
C GLY A 424 7.02 -8.32 19.94
N SER A 425 7.49 -7.07 19.80
CA SER A 425 6.85 -5.87 20.37
C SER A 425 6.13 -5.00 19.35
N CYS A 426 6.00 -5.46 18.10
CA CYS A 426 5.29 -4.74 17.05
C CYS A 426 3.85 -4.43 17.45
N SER A 427 3.41 -3.21 17.15
CA SER A 427 2.00 -2.85 17.22
C SER A 427 1.24 -3.51 16.08
N GLN A 428 -0.09 -3.41 16.12
CA GLN A 428 -0.94 -3.86 15.02
C GLN A 428 -0.57 -3.21 13.68
N ASN A 429 -0.12 -1.95 13.70
CA ASN A 429 0.36 -1.29 12.49
C ASN A 429 1.61 -2.00 11.96
N GLY A 430 2.62 -2.17 12.82
CA GLY A 430 3.91 -2.78 12.48
C GLY A 430 3.76 -4.14 11.77
N GLN A 431 2.81 -4.95 12.24
CA GLN A 431 2.54 -6.29 11.69
C GLN A 431 2.09 -6.31 10.22
N THR A 432 1.62 -5.17 9.70
CA THR A 432 1.16 -5.05 8.31
C THR A 432 2.30 -4.67 7.35
N PHE A 433 3.39 -4.08 7.85
CA PHE A 433 4.33 -3.31 7.03
C PHE A 433 5.08 -4.16 6.00
N LYS A 434 5.60 -5.34 6.41
CA LYS A 434 6.28 -6.26 5.49
C LYS A 434 5.38 -6.71 4.34
N GLY A 435 4.10 -6.95 4.64
CA GLY A 435 3.11 -7.34 3.63
C GLY A 435 2.91 -6.27 2.57
N ILE A 436 2.78 -5.01 3.00
CA ILE A 436 2.67 -3.85 2.11
C ILE A 436 3.90 -3.77 1.19
N PHE A 437 5.11 -3.91 1.75
CA PHE A 437 6.33 -3.90 0.95
C PHE A 437 6.29 -4.94 -0.19
N PHE A 438 6.02 -6.21 0.14
CA PHE A 438 5.95 -7.26 -0.87
C PHE A 438 4.79 -7.06 -1.86
N HIS A 439 3.68 -6.46 -1.41
CA HIS A 439 2.59 -6.14 -2.31
C HIS A 439 3.02 -5.14 -3.40
N HIS A 440 3.64 -4.02 -3.01
CA HIS A 440 4.07 -3.00 -3.96
C HIS A 440 5.30 -3.41 -4.79
N LEU A 441 6.20 -4.24 -4.26
CA LEU A 441 7.29 -4.84 -5.04
C LEU A 441 6.75 -5.75 -6.14
N ALA A 442 5.74 -6.58 -5.83
CA ALA A 442 5.10 -7.42 -6.83
C ALA A 442 4.36 -6.60 -7.89
N GLU A 443 3.70 -5.51 -7.49
CA GLU A 443 3.06 -4.59 -8.43
C GLU A 443 4.07 -3.84 -9.31
N PHE A 444 5.22 -3.45 -8.76
CA PHE A 444 6.31 -2.82 -9.52
C PHE A 444 6.83 -3.73 -10.62
N CYS A 445 7.02 -5.02 -10.34
CA CYS A 445 7.69 -5.95 -11.23
C CYS A 445 6.77 -6.83 -12.10
N ARG A 446 5.46 -6.87 -11.87
CA ARG A 446 4.56 -7.73 -12.65
C ARG A 446 4.59 -7.42 -14.15
N ASP A 447 4.13 -8.38 -14.94
CA ASP A 447 3.99 -8.22 -16.39
C ASP A 447 3.04 -7.05 -16.73
N ILE A 448 3.20 -6.51 -17.94
CA ILE A 448 2.30 -5.50 -18.50
C ILE A 448 0.94 -6.14 -18.77
N ARG A 449 -0.13 -5.51 -18.27
CA ARG A 449 -1.51 -5.95 -18.54
C ARG A 449 -2.01 -5.41 -19.88
N PRO A 450 -3.00 -6.04 -20.54
CA PRO A 450 -3.55 -5.57 -21.82
C PRO A 450 -3.94 -4.08 -21.81
N GLN A 451 -4.55 -3.61 -20.73
CA GLN A 451 -4.91 -2.20 -20.59
C GLN A 451 -3.73 -1.24 -20.61
N GLU A 452 -2.57 -1.65 -20.09
CA GLU A 452 -1.39 -0.79 -19.94
C GLU A 452 -0.60 -0.62 -21.24
N LEU A 453 -0.70 -1.59 -22.15
CA LEU A 453 -0.18 -1.43 -23.52
C LEU A 453 -0.82 -0.22 -24.21
N ARG A 454 -2.07 0.10 -23.88
CA ARG A 454 -2.80 1.26 -24.42
C ARG A 454 -2.22 2.57 -23.85
N PHE A 455 -1.94 2.63 -22.55
CA PHE A 455 -1.31 3.78 -21.91
C PHE A 455 0.08 4.06 -22.47
N LEU A 456 0.89 3.02 -22.67
CA LEU A 456 2.22 3.18 -23.28
C LEU A 456 2.13 3.64 -24.73
N ALA A 457 1.10 3.21 -25.48
CA ALA A 457 0.86 3.68 -26.84
C ALA A 457 0.42 5.15 -26.92
N SER A 458 -0.27 5.68 -25.89
CA SER A 458 -0.62 7.10 -25.80
C SER A 458 0.56 7.96 -25.33
N ALA A 459 1.30 7.52 -24.31
CA ALA A 459 2.50 8.18 -23.80
C ALA A 459 3.62 8.29 -24.85
N ASN A 460 3.80 7.27 -25.69
CA ASN A 460 4.81 7.30 -26.77
C ASN A 460 4.51 8.36 -27.86
N ARG A 461 3.30 8.95 -27.89
CA ARG A 461 2.98 10.05 -28.81
C ARG A 461 3.49 11.41 -28.31
N THR A 462 3.94 11.51 -27.06
CA THR A 462 4.37 12.76 -26.43
C THR A 462 5.87 12.83 -26.13
N GLY A 463 6.64 11.75 -26.33
CA GLY A 463 8.08 11.70 -26.08
C GLY A 463 8.96 11.64 -27.35
N ASP A 464 10.02 12.45 -27.38
CA ASP A 464 11.02 12.53 -28.47
C ASP A 464 12.16 11.46 -28.36
N GLY A 465 11.92 10.33 -27.68
CA GLY A 465 12.94 9.29 -27.45
C GLY A 465 13.05 8.28 -28.60
N GLU A 466 14.27 8.06 -29.12
CA GLU A 466 14.54 7.08 -30.21
C GLU A 466 14.44 5.60 -29.77
N ASP A 467 14.43 5.31 -28.46
CA ASP A 467 14.26 3.95 -27.92
C ASP A 467 12.81 3.70 -27.49
N GLY A 468 12.14 2.72 -28.12
CA GLY A 468 10.75 2.37 -27.80
C GLY A 468 10.58 1.86 -26.36
N TRP A 469 9.39 2.07 -25.77
CA TRP A 469 9.06 1.65 -24.40
C TRP A 469 9.34 0.16 -24.13
N GLN A 470 9.36 -0.67 -25.18
CA GLN A 470 9.69 -2.10 -25.11
C GLN A 470 11.10 -2.34 -24.56
N TYR A 471 12.09 -1.55 -24.99
CA TYR A 471 13.46 -1.69 -24.50
C TYR A 471 13.54 -1.39 -23.00
N VAL A 472 12.90 -0.29 -22.56
CA VAL A 472 12.83 0.10 -21.15
C VAL A 472 12.12 -0.98 -20.32
N TYR A 473 11.05 -1.56 -20.87
CA TYR A 473 10.32 -2.65 -20.24
C TYR A 473 11.19 -3.92 -20.08
N GLU A 474 11.89 -4.34 -21.14
CA GLU A 474 12.80 -5.49 -21.09
C GLU A 474 13.93 -5.30 -20.07
N TRP A 475 14.50 -4.09 -20.01
CA TRP A 475 15.51 -3.70 -19.01
C TRP A 475 14.96 -3.79 -17.58
N HIS A 476 13.72 -3.35 -17.37
CA HIS A 476 13.05 -3.38 -16.07
C HIS A 476 12.77 -4.82 -15.63
N GLN A 477 12.21 -5.65 -16.51
CA GLN A 477 11.96 -7.07 -16.24
C GLN A 477 13.26 -7.85 -15.98
N ALA A 478 14.34 -7.55 -16.73
CA ALA A 478 15.65 -8.14 -16.49
C ALA A 478 16.19 -7.88 -15.07
N ARG A 479 15.96 -6.68 -14.53
CA ARG A 479 16.30 -6.36 -13.13
C ARG A 479 15.38 -7.03 -12.14
N CYS A 480 14.07 -6.99 -12.38
CA CYS A 480 13.09 -7.65 -11.51
C CYS A 480 13.38 -9.14 -11.32
N ARG A 481 13.81 -9.84 -12.38
CA ARG A 481 14.27 -11.25 -12.29
C ARG A 481 15.34 -11.49 -11.23
N THR A 482 16.25 -10.53 -11.04
CA THR A 482 17.37 -10.69 -10.08
C THR A 482 16.92 -10.75 -8.62
N TYR A 483 15.71 -10.27 -8.31
CA TYR A 483 15.15 -10.27 -6.95
C TYR A 483 14.59 -11.61 -6.53
N ARG A 484 14.35 -12.52 -7.48
CA ARG A 484 13.70 -13.82 -7.24
C ARG A 484 14.34 -14.61 -6.09
N PRO A 485 15.67 -14.80 -6.01
CA PRO A 485 16.25 -15.62 -4.93
C PRO A 485 16.06 -15.01 -3.54
N TRP A 486 15.96 -13.69 -3.44
CA TRP A 486 15.70 -12.98 -2.17
C TRP A 486 14.21 -13.08 -1.78
N ILE A 487 13.29 -12.95 -2.75
CA ILE A 487 11.85 -13.16 -2.52
C ILE A 487 11.59 -14.60 -2.08
N GLU A 488 12.20 -15.58 -2.75
CA GLU A 488 12.08 -16.99 -2.37
C GLU A 488 12.65 -17.27 -0.98
N HIS A 489 13.74 -16.60 -0.60
CA HIS A 489 14.29 -16.70 0.74
C HIS A 489 13.31 -16.19 1.81
N ASN A 490 12.69 -15.02 1.59
CA ASN A 490 11.73 -14.43 2.50
C ASN A 490 10.41 -15.22 2.57
N ALA A 491 9.90 -15.73 1.44
CA ALA A 491 8.72 -16.58 1.41
C ALA A 491 8.94 -17.88 2.22
N ASN A 492 10.10 -18.51 2.07
CA ASN A 492 10.46 -19.69 2.86
C ASN A 492 10.61 -19.34 4.35
N ALA A 493 11.21 -18.20 4.68
CA ALA A 493 11.31 -17.72 6.06
C ALA A 493 9.93 -17.50 6.70
N ALA A 494 9.00 -16.87 5.98
CA ALA A 494 7.61 -16.72 6.42
C ALA A 494 6.93 -18.08 6.65
N LEU A 495 7.07 -19.04 5.72
CA LEU A 495 6.50 -20.38 5.86
C LEU A 495 7.03 -21.16 7.07
N LEU A 496 8.27 -20.92 7.49
CA LEU A 496 8.85 -21.54 8.69
C LEU A 496 8.20 -21.07 9.99
N THR A 497 7.49 -19.93 9.96
CA THR A 497 6.72 -19.43 11.10
C THR A 497 5.31 -20.00 11.18
N LYS A 498 4.91 -20.86 10.24
CA LYS A 498 3.56 -21.44 10.21
C LYS A 498 3.33 -22.36 11.41
N ASN A 499 2.27 -22.11 12.19
CA ASN A 499 1.90 -22.99 13.30
C ASN A 499 1.03 -24.19 12.84
N GLY A 500 0.55 -24.99 13.79
CA GLY A 500 -0.31 -26.16 13.52
C GLY A 500 -1.67 -25.83 12.89
N ASP A 501 -2.14 -24.59 13.01
CA ASP A 501 -3.40 -24.10 12.41
C ASP A 501 -3.16 -23.45 11.03
N GLY A 502 -1.92 -23.44 10.53
CA GLY A 502 -1.58 -22.79 9.26
C GLY A 502 -1.32 -21.28 9.35
N LYS A 503 -1.30 -20.70 10.55
CA LYS A 503 -1.11 -19.25 10.78
C LYS A 503 0.36 -18.85 10.71
N ILE A 504 0.66 -17.88 9.85
CA ILE A 504 1.98 -17.31 9.63
C ILE A 504 2.25 -16.23 10.67
N GLY A 505 3.43 -16.28 11.27
CA GLY A 505 3.87 -15.37 12.33
C GLY A 505 4.58 -14.12 11.82
N GLU A 506 4.76 -13.16 12.72
CA GLU A 506 5.38 -11.86 12.45
C GLU A 506 6.89 -11.93 12.18
N TRP A 507 7.63 -12.68 12.99
CA TRP A 507 9.09 -12.73 12.95
C TRP A 507 9.60 -13.90 12.13
N TRP A 508 10.02 -13.58 10.91
CA TRP A 508 10.54 -14.55 9.93
C TRP A 508 12.04 -14.85 10.13
N GLY A 509 12.70 -14.10 11.02
CA GLY A 509 14.13 -14.22 11.28
C GLY A 509 14.52 -15.54 11.96
N ASN A 510 15.82 -15.80 12.04
CA ASN A 510 16.36 -16.99 12.69
C ASN A 510 16.22 -16.86 14.21
N THR A 511 15.58 -17.85 14.86
CA THR A 511 15.34 -17.88 16.32
C THR A 511 16.59 -17.90 17.19
N THR A 512 17.77 -18.13 16.59
CA THR A 512 19.07 -18.05 17.26
C THR A 512 19.69 -16.65 17.24
N ALA A 513 19.10 -15.69 16.52
CA ALA A 513 19.56 -14.31 16.49
C ALA A 513 19.19 -13.57 17.78
N THR A 514 19.92 -12.49 18.09
CA THR A 514 19.60 -11.60 19.21
C THR A 514 18.28 -10.88 18.95
N ASP A 515 17.51 -10.64 20.01
CA ASP A 515 16.24 -9.89 19.95
C ASP A 515 16.43 -8.36 19.83
N VAL A 516 17.68 -7.88 19.73
CA VAL A 516 18.03 -6.45 19.68
C VAL A 516 18.17 -5.94 18.24
N SER A 517 17.30 -5.00 17.86
CA SER A 517 17.35 -4.25 16.59
C SER A 517 17.55 -2.76 16.87
N PRO A 518 18.79 -2.25 16.88
CA PRO A 518 19.05 -0.84 17.15
C PRO A 518 18.39 0.09 16.12
N LEU A 519 17.74 1.15 16.60
CA LEU A 519 17.17 2.18 15.72
C LEU A 519 18.25 3.13 15.18
N PRO A 520 18.06 3.73 14.00
CA PRO A 520 18.94 4.78 13.49
C PRO A 520 19.03 5.97 14.45
N GLN A 521 20.14 6.70 14.43
CA GLN A 521 20.31 7.88 15.28
C GLN A 521 19.26 8.96 14.95
N GLY A 522 18.46 9.36 15.95
CA GLY A 522 17.40 10.34 15.80
C GLY A 522 16.06 9.75 15.37
N ALA A 523 15.94 8.42 15.35
CA ALA A 523 14.71 7.72 15.07
C ALA A 523 13.78 7.72 16.29
N ILE A 524 12.50 8.00 16.06
CA ILE A 524 11.42 7.78 17.02
C ILE A 524 10.39 6.88 16.37
N ASP A 525 10.17 5.72 16.97
CA ASP A 525 9.23 4.73 16.49
C ASP A 525 7.81 5.04 16.97
N TYR A 526 7.14 5.96 16.26
CA TYR A 526 5.76 6.33 16.53
C TYR A 526 4.78 5.19 16.32
N GLN A 527 5.03 4.32 15.34
CA GLN A 527 4.08 3.28 14.95
C GLN A 527 4.00 2.16 15.97
N ASN A 528 5.10 1.80 16.64
CA ASN A 528 5.11 0.72 17.63
C ASN A 528 5.01 1.21 19.08
N TYR A 529 5.52 2.41 19.40
CA TYR A 529 5.60 2.90 20.79
C TYR A 529 4.95 4.27 21.01
N GLY A 530 4.38 4.90 19.98
CA GLY A 530 3.76 6.21 20.06
C GLY A 530 4.73 7.30 20.54
N ALA A 531 4.22 8.28 21.29
CA ALA A 531 5.03 9.37 21.84
C ALA A 531 5.96 8.94 23.00
N GLN A 532 5.94 7.66 23.42
CA GLN A 532 6.79 7.12 24.49
C GLN A 532 8.04 6.39 23.96
N GLY A 533 8.35 6.48 22.66
CA GLY A 533 9.59 5.94 22.11
C GLY A 533 10.84 6.53 22.78
N GLU A 534 11.95 5.76 22.77
CA GLU A 534 13.28 6.27 23.14
C GLU A 534 13.57 7.57 22.37
N ASP A 535 14.25 8.53 23.00
CA ASP A 535 14.54 9.89 22.49
C ASP A 535 13.35 10.87 22.30
N SER A 536 12.13 10.50 22.73
CA SER A 536 10.97 11.42 22.77
C SER A 536 11.23 12.71 23.57
N GLU A 537 12.02 12.65 24.65
CA GLU A 537 12.45 13.83 25.42
C GLU A 537 13.44 14.72 24.64
N ALA A 538 14.31 14.13 23.81
CA ALA A 538 15.27 14.86 22.99
C ALA A 538 14.58 15.58 21.82
N LEU A 539 13.57 14.95 21.18
CA LEU A 539 12.71 15.62 20.20
C LEU A 539 11.88 16.74 20.85
N THR A 540 11.30 16.49 22.03
CA THR A 540 10.61 17.55 22.80
C THR A 540 11.56 18.71 23.10
N GLY A 541 12.83 18.41 23.39
CA GLY A 541 13.91 19.38 23.53
C GLY A 541 14.25 20.13 22.24
N LEU A 542 14.34 19.47 21.08
CA LEU A 542 14.60 20.10 19.78
C LEU A 542 13.45 21.01 19.33
N LEU A 543 12.21 20.60 19.57
CA LEU A 543 11.01 21.43 19.35
C LEU A 543 10.95 22.64 20.29
N ARG A 544 11.57 22.55 21.49
CA ARG A 544 11.61 23.64 22.49
C ARG A 544 12.87 24.53 22.43
N SER A 545 14.01 24.06 21.94
CA SER A 545 15.34 24.63 22.28
C SER A 545 15.94 25.67 21.33
N ARG A 546 15.16 26.31 20.45
CA ARG A 546 15.63 27.51 19.72
C ARG A 546 14.77 28.74 19.97
N GLY A 547 14.55 29.06 21.25
CA GLY A 547 13.92 30.33 21.60
C GLY A 547 13.63 30.54 23.07
N SER A 548 14.66 30.62 23.93
CA SER A 548 14.80 31.68 24.95
C SER A 548 15.93 31.36 25.94
N LYS A 549 16.79 32.36 26.20
CA LYS A 549 17.65 32.43 27.38
C LYS A 549 16.92 33.26 28.46
N GLY A 550 16.31 32.58 29.44
CA GLY A 550 15.99 32.98 30.84
C GLY A 550 15.29 34.32 31.18
N PRO A 551 14.97 34.60 32.47
CA PRO A 551 15.18 33.77 33.67
C PRO A 551 13.99 33.67 34.67
N SER A 552 14.23 32.83 35.70
CA SER A 552 13.73 32.77 37.09
C SER A 552 12.36 32.15 37.42
N GLU A 553 12.49 31.10 38.25
CA GLU A 553 11.60 30.63 39.32
C GLU A 553 10.84 31.78 40.01
N ASP A 554 9.51 31.71 40.11
CA ASP A 554 8.76 31.33 41.32
C ASP A 554 7.25 31.62 41.10
N GLU A 555 6.42 31.08 41.98
CA GLU A 555 4.95 31.26 42.13
C GLU A 555 4.03 30.28 41.38
N THR A 556 3.95 29.10 41.98
CA THR A 556 2.70 28.35 42.16
C THR A 556 1.53 29.23 42.59
N LEU A 557 0.40 29.16 41.89
CA LEU A 557 -0.96 29.22 42.46
C LEU A 557 -1.95 28.63 41.45
N GLY A 558 -2.56 27.51 41.82
CA GLY A 558 -3.45 26.73 40.97
C GLY A 558 -4.84 27.34 40.82
N LEU A 559 -5.47 27.02 39.69
CA LEU A 559 -6.91 26.83 39.62
C LEU A 559 -7.26 25.85 38.51
N ASP A 560 -8.01 24.83 38.90
CA ASP A 560 -8.56 23.75 38.08
C ASP A 560 -9.25 24.23 36.79
N SER A 561 -8.83 23.66 35.66
CA SER A 561 -9.73 23.41 34.53
C SER A 561 -9.28 22.17 33.76
N THR A 562 -9.40 21.00 34.38
CA THR A 562 -9.49 19.73 33.65
C THR A 562 -10.80 19.70 32.85
N ARG A 563 -10.74 20.15 31.60
CA ARG A 563 -11.67 19.69 30.57
C ARG A 563 -11.01 18.52 29.86
N GLN A 564 -11.58 17.34 30.09
CA GLN A 564 -11.26 16.07 29.46
C GLN A 564 -11.09 16.24 27.94
N LEU A 565 -9.86 16.07 27.48
CA LEU A 565 -9.55 15.61 26.13
C LEU A 565 -9.94 14.14 26.09
N GLN A 566 -11.11 13.87 25.50
CA GLN A 566 -11.64 12.53 25.27
C GLN A 566 -11.59 12.30 23.76
N GLY A 567 -10.81 11.33 23.33
CA GLY A 567 -10.61 11.02 21.90
C GLY A 567 -9.19 10.64 21.51
N TRP A 568 -8.39 10.11 22.45
CA TRP A 568 -7.27 9.24 22.14
C TRP A 568 -7.71 7.88 22.64
N GLY A 569 -7.69 6.86 21.78
CA GLY A 569 -7.93 5.48 22.17
C GLY A 569 -7.05 5.19 23.38
N THR A 570 -7.67 5.01 24.53
CA THR A 570 -7.00 4.59 25.74
C THR A 570 -6.26 3.31 25.42
N ALA A 571 -4.93 3.35 25.52
CA ALA A 571 -4.13 2.14 25.65
C ALA A 571 -4.84 1.24 26.67
N PRO A 572 -5.03 -0.07 26.40
CA PRO A 572 -5.52 -0.96 27.42
C PRO A 572 -4.58 -0.82 28.61
N GLU A 573 -5.14 -0.58 29.79
CA GLU A 573 -4.41 -0.60 31.04
C GLU A 573 -3.45 -1.79 31.02
N ARG A 574 -2.18 -1.56 31.36
CA ARG A 574 -1.25 -2.62 31.72
C ARG A 574 -1.91 -3.43 32.85
N SER A 575 -2.65 -4.47 32.48
CA SER A 575 -2.96 -5.56 33.39
C SER A 575 -1.59 -6.07 33.82
N GLY A 576 -1.29 -5.97 35.11
CA GLY A 576 -0.04 -6.43 35.68
C GLY A 576 0.16 -7.89 35.31
N PHE A 577 0.96 -8.13 34.27
CA PHE A 577 1.51 -9.45 34.01
C PHE A 577 2.52 -9.70 35.11
N THR A 578 2.06 -10.43 36.12
CA THR A 578 2.95 -11.18 36.99
C THR A 578 3.77 -12.08 36.10
N GLU A 579 5.06 -11.73 36.00
CA GLU A 579 6.13 -12.52 35.42
C GLU A 579 6.08 -13.92 36.06
N ARG A 580 5.48 -14.87 35.34
CA ARG A 580 5.58 -16.30 35.57
C ARG A 580 5.70 -16.99 34.23
N ASP A 581 6.94 -17.19 33.84
CA ASP A 581 7.46 -18.41 33.20
C ASP A 581 6.46 -19.22 32.37
N TYR A 582 6.20 -18.74 31.15
CA TYR A 582 6.07 -19.61 29.99
C TYR A 582 7.04 -19.07 28.96
N ALA A 583 8.22 -19.67 28.84
CA ALA A 583 9.00 -19.49 27.61
C ALA A 583 8.12 -20.01 26.48
N PRO A 584 7.68 -19.17 25.52
CA PRO A 584 6.91 -19.64 24.39
C PRO A 584 7.74 -20.72 23.68
N ASN A 585 7.13 -21.86 23.35
CA ASN A 585 7.81 -22.86 22.54
C ASN A 585 8.11 -22.31 21.13
N ASP A 586 7.36 -21.28 20.70
CA ASP A 586 7.51 -20.59 19.43
C ASP A 586 7.62 -19.06 19.65
N TYR A 587 8.65 -18.45 19.06
CA TYR A 587 8.93 -17.02 19.15
C TYR A 587 7.78 -16.15 18.59
N ASN A 588 7.02 -16.70 17.64
CA ASN A 588 5.87 -16.04 17.02
C ASN A 588 4.58 -16.08 17.87
N ASP A 589 4.60 -16.73 19.03
CA ASP A 589 3.50 -16.64 20.02
C ASP A 589 3.69 -15.47 21.00
N ARG A 590 4.80 -14.72 20.90
CA ARG A 590 5.01 -13.51 21.72
C ARG A 590 4.12 -12.36 21.27
N GLY A 591 3.70 -11.54 22.23
CA GLY A 591 2.98 -10.30 21.95
C GLY A 591 1.74 -10.56 21.09
N ARG A 592 1.66 -9.91 19.93
CA ARG A 592 0.62 -10.13 18.93
C ARG A 592 1.08 -11.07 17.80
N GLY A 593 2.13 -11.85 17.94
CA GLY A 593 2.91 -12.45 16.83
C GLY A 593 2.17 -13.31 15.78
N ARG A 594 0.87 -13.59 15.94
CA ARG A 594 -0.02 -14.13 14.89
C ARG A 594 -1.34 -13.37 14.84
N THR A 595 -1.52 -12.55 13.82
CA THR A 595 -2.77 -11.82 13.55
C THR A 595 -3.16 -11.94 12.07
N VAL A 596 -4.26 -11.32 11.69
CA VAL A 596 -4.64 -11.21 10.28
C VAL A 596 -3.63 -10.38 9.48
N GLU A 597 -2.98 -9.39 10.11
CA GLU A 597 -1.92 -8.58 9.50
C GLU A 597 -0.67 -9.42 9.19
N THR A 598 -0.22 -10.24 10.13
CA THR A 598 0.93 -11.16 9.92
C THR A 598 0.61 -12.20 8.84
N GLN A 599 -0.62 -12.74 8.86
CA GLN A 599 -1.12 -13.67 7.85
C GLN A 599 -1.15 -13.03 6.46
N SER A 600 -1.61 -11.79 6.38
CA SER A 600 -1.62 -10.99 5.15
C SER A 600 -0.22 -10.71 4.61
N GLY A 601 0.77 -10.51 5.50
CA GLY A 601 2.19 -10.46 5.15
C GLY A 601 2.66 -11.75 4.47
N GLY A 602 2.26 -12.91 5.02
CA GLY A 602 2.49 -14.22 4.41
C GLY A 602 1.88 -14.36 3.02
N VAL A 603 0.60 -13.97 2.86
CA VAL A 603 -0.08 -13.95 1.56
C VAL A 603 0.66 -13.07 0.55
N ALA A 604 1.10 -11.87 0.95
CA ALA A 604 1.77 -10.94 0.05
C ALA A 604 3.12 -11.46 -0.46
N VAL A 605 3.97 -12.04 0.40
CA VAL A 605 5.27 -12.58 -0.01
C VAL A 605 5.13 -13.88 -0.83
N LEU A 606 4.13 -14.72 -0.51
CA LEU A 606 3.83 -15.92 -1.29
C LEU A 606 3.25 -15.56 -2.67
N ARG A 607 2.40 -14.53 -2.75
CA ARG A 607 1.90 -13.97 -4.02
C ARG A 607 3.06 -13.45 -4.87
N ALA A 608 3.99 -12.70 -4.26
CA ALA A 608 5.18 -12.23 -4.94
C ALA A 608 6.00 -13.41 -5.50
N LEU A 609 6.29 -14.44 -4.68
CA LEU A 609 7.02 -15.62 -5.16
C LEU A 609 6.27 -16.35 -6.29
N TYR A 610 4.96 -16.53 -6.14
CA TYR A 610 4.11 -17.18 -7.14
C TYR A 610 4.21 -16.46 -8.50
N GLN A 611 4.11 -15.13 -8.50
CA GLN A 611 4.25 -14.31 -9.71
C GLN A 611 5.63 -14.50 -10.36
N TRP A 612 6.73 -14.47 -9.58
CA TRP A 612 8.07 -14.68 -10.15
C TRP A 612 8.29 -16.08 -10.70
N LYS A 613 7.59 -17.10 -10.17
CA LYS A 613 7.71 -18.48 -10.66
C LYS A 613 6.83 -18.77 -11.89
N THR A 614 5.78 -17.99 -12.11
CA THR A 614 4.78 -18.25 -13.16
C THR A 614 4.89 -17.30 -14.34
N THR A 615 5.24 -16.04 -14.11
CA THR A 615 5.33 -15.03 -15.17
C THR A 615 6.59 -15.23 -15.99
N SER A 616 6.42 -15.45 -17.30
CA SER A 616 7.53 -15.78 -18.21
C SER A 616 8.64 -14.71 -18.31
N SER A 617 8.33 -13.43 -18.10
CA SER A 617 9.29 -12.33 -18.06
C SER A 617 10.10 -12.26 -16.76
N LEU A 618 9.61 -12.90 -15.68
CA LEU A 618 10.19 -12.92 -14.34
C LEU A 618 10.81 -14.28 -13.94
N ALA A 619 10.46 -15.35 -14.67
CA ALA A 619 10.88 -16.73 -14.39
C ALA A 619 12.35 -17.02 -14.67
#